data_AF-A0A536LMG7-F1
#
_entry.id   AF-A0A536LMG7-F1
#
_cell.length_a   1.000
_cell.length_b   1.000
_cell.length_c   1.000
_cell.angle_alpha   90.00
_cell.angle_beta   90.00
_cell.angle_gamma   90.00
#
_symmetry.space_group_name_H-M   'P 1'
#
loop_
_entity.id
_entity.type
_entity.pdbx_description
1 polymer ?
#
loop_
_entity_poly.entity_id
_entity_poly.type
_entity_poly.pdbx_seq_one_letter_code
_entity_poly.pdbx_strand_id
1 'polypeptide(L)'
;MLGVSWQLAAIEGYLVLVALLVGSFINLAADRVPRGESLLRPRSHCRSCGRVLNAVDLIPVAGYMIRGGRCATCRVPIGGASPLIEAVCGGCMAAALVWLGPWMGFAVGSLLIAGIGAAVVRVNVVKSRRAAEV
;
A
#
# COMPACT_ATOMS: atom_id res chain seq x y z
N MET A 1 -32.67 13.17 -10.45
CA MET A 1 -31.46 12.83 -11.23
C MET A 1 -30.15 13.28 -10.57
N LEU A 2 -30.14 14.30 -9.69
CA LEU A 2 -28.95 14.72 -8.91
C LEU A 2 -28.51 13.74 -7.81
N GLY A 3 -29.30 12.69 -7.52
CA GLY A 3 -29.02 11.72 -6.46
C GLY A 3 -28.04 10.61 -6.86
N VAL A 4 -27.97 10.26 -8.14
CA VAL A 4 -27.17 9.11 -8.62
C VAL A 4 -25.70 9.47 -8.74
N SER A 5 -25.37 10.75 -9.01
CA SER A 5 -23.99 11.22 -9.19
C SER A 5 -23.17 11.18 -7.90
N TRP A 6 -23.75 11.56 -6.75
CA TRP A 6 -23.02 11.55 -5.48
C TRP A 6 -22.79 10.14 -4.94
N GLN A 7 -23.72 9.22 -5.21
CA GLN A 7 -23.60 7.81 -4.83
C GLN A 7 -22.45 7.14 -5.59
N LEU A 8 -22.38 7.36 -6.90
CA LEU A 8 -21.28 6.86 -7.73
C LEU A 8 -19.93 7.43 -7.31
N ALA A 9 -19.85 8.76 -7.09
CA ALA A 9 -18.63 9.40 -6.62
C ALA A 9 -18.18 8.87 -5.24
N ALA A 10 -19.11 8.61 -4.33
CA ALA A 10 -18.80 8.02 -3.03
C ALA A 10 -18.25 6.58 -3.16
N ILE A 11 -18.82 5.78 -4.06
CA ILE A 11 -18.34 4.42 -4.35
C ILE A 11 -16.93 4.48 -4.95
N GLU A 12 -16.70 5.34 -5.93
CA GLU A 12 -15.38 5.51 -6.56
C GLU A 12 -14.33 5.95 -5.53
N GLY A 13 -14.66 6.92 -4.68
CA GLY A 13 -13.79 7.35 -3.58
C GLY A 13 -13.48 6.22 -2.60
N TYR A 14 -14.47 5.41 -2.25
CA TYR A 14 -14.28 4.22 -1.43
C TYR A 14 -13.34 3.19 -2.08
N LEU A 15 -13.50 2.91 -3.38
CA LEU A 15 -12.63 1.99 -4.12
C LEU A 15 -11.18 2.46 -4.16
N VAL A 16 -10.95 3.77 -4.32
CA VAL A 16 -9.60 4.35 -4.27
C VAL A 16 -8.99 4.21 -2.87
N LEU A 17 -9.78 4.44 -1.81
CA LEU A 17 -9.32 4.23 -0.43
C LEU A 17 -8.94 2.76 -0.19
N VAL A 18 -9.75 1.82 -0.66
CA VAL A 18 -9.44 0.38 -0.59
C VAL A 18 -8.15 0.06 -1.36
N ALA A 19 -7.96 0.63 -2.55
CA ALA A 19 -6.73 0.43 -3.32
C ALA A 19 -5.47 0.95 -2.61
N LEU A 20 -5.56 2.08 -1.90
CA LEU A 20 -4.48 2.58 -1.04
C LEU A 20 -4.16 1.59 0.10
N LEU A 21 -5.19 1.04 0.75
CA LEU A 21 -5.03 0.04 1.82
C LEU A 21 -4.41 -1.25 1.29
N VAL A 22 -4.83 -1.72 0.11
CA VAL A 22 -4.25 -2.87 -0.57
C VAL A 22 -2.78 -2.62 -0.91
N GLY A 23 -2.43 -1.43 -1.40
CA GLY A 23 -1.04 -1.02 -1.61
C GLY A 23 -0.19 -1.11 -0.32
N SER A 24 -0.76 -0.69 0.81
CA SER A 24 -0.08 -0.79 2.11
C SER A 24 0.11 -2.26 2.53
N PHE A 25 -0.88 -3.11 2.31
CA PHE A 25 -0.75 -4.55 2.54
C PHE A 25 0.27 -5.22 1.62
N ILE A 26 0.37 -4.80 0.35
CA ILE A 26 1.41 -5.27 -0.58
C ILE A 26 2.80 -4.98 -0.03
N ASN A 27 3.04 -3.78 0.52
CA ASN A 27 4.32 -3.44 1.16
C ASN A 27 4.63 -4.35 2.35
N LEU A 28 3.62 -4.62 3.19
CA LEU A 28 3.76 -5.56 4.30
C LEU A 28 4.14 -6.97 3.81
N ALA A 29 3.45 -7.46 2.78
CA ALA A 29 3.72 -8.77 2.21
C ALA A 29 5.10 -8.84 1.56
N ALA A 30 5.51 -7.80 0.84
CA ALA A 30 6.81 -7.71 0.20
C ALA A 30 7.97 -7.71 1.22
N ASP A 31 7.74 -7.18 2.41
CA ASP A 31 8.73 -7.19 3.50
C ASP A 31 8.78 -8.52 4.25
N ARG A 32 7.62 -9.15 4.52
CA ARG A 32 7.51 -10.32 5.40
C ARG A 32 7.62 -11.67 4.68
N VAL A 33 7.04 -11.80 3.48
CA VAL A 33 7.06 -13.06 2.71
C VAL A 33 8.47 -13.56 2.44
N PRO A 34 9.44 -12.73 2.00
CA PRO A 34 10.81 -13.19 1.77
C PRO A 34 11.51 -13.72 3.04
N ARG A 35 11.08 -13.25 4.21
CA ARG A 35 11.66 -13.59 5.51
C ARG A 35 10.95 -14.77 6.20
N GLY A 36 9.89 -15.31 5.60
CA GLY A 36 9.04 -16.31 6.23
C GLY A 36 8.30 -15.79 7.48
N GLU A 37 8.16 -14.48 7.63
CA GLU A 37 7.47 -13.85 8.76
C GLU A 37 5.94 -13.94 8.58
N SER A 38 5.19 -14.01 9.68
CA SER A 38 3.72 -14.02 9.62
C SER A 38 3.16 -12.66 9.17
N LEU A 39 2.20 -12.70 8.24
CA LEU A 39 1.52 -11.48 7.76
C LEU A 39 0.62 -10.86 8.83
N LEU A 40 0.12 -11.66 9.78
CA LEU A 40 -0.84 -11.21 10.79
C LEU A 40 -0.17 -10.80 12.11
N ARG A 41 0.95 -11.42 12.47
CA ARG A 41 1.64 -11.19 13.75
C ARG A 41 3.15 -11.08 13.54
N PRO A 42 3.87 -10.24 14.31
CA PRO A 42 3.36 -9.26 15.30
C PRO A 42 2.78 -8.00 14.62
N ARG A 43 2.24 -7.08 15.43
CA ARG A 43 1.81 -5.75 14.95
C ARG A 43 2.97 -5.02 14.25
N SER A 44 2.64 -4.14 13.30
CA SER A 44 3.61 -3.26 12.66
C SER A 44 4.37 -2.45 13.71
N HIS A 45 5.70 -2.49 13.65
CA HIS A 45 6.58 -1.83 14.61
C HIS A 45 7.80 -1.25 13.89
N CYS A 46 8.40 -0.23 14.50
CA CYS A 46 9.66 0.32 14.01
C CYS A 46 10.78 -0.70 14.24
N ARG A 47 11.52 -1.06 13.19
CA ARG A 47 12.66 -2.00 13.28
C ARG A 47 13.86 -1.45 14.06
N SER A 48 13.92 -0.13 14.29
CA SER A 48 15.03 0.51 15.03
C SER A 48 14.76 0.63 16.53
N CYS A 49 13.55 1.06 16.94
CA CYS A 49 13.24 1.28 18.36
C CYS A 49 12.15 0.37 18.94
N GLY A 50 11.58 -0.54 18.13
CA GLY A 50 10.56 -1.48 18.59
C GLY A 50 9.18 -0.86 18.87
N ARG A 51 9.00 0.47 18.73
CA ARG A 51 7.69 1.11 18.94
C ARG A 51 6.65 0.51 18.00
N VAL A 52 5.52 0.09 18.56
CA VAL A 52 4.33 -0.33 17.82
C VAL A 52 3.69 0.89 17.14
N LEU A 53 3.41 0.76 15.84
CA LEU A 53 2.78 1.82 15.04
C LEU A 53 1.30 1.93 15.43
N ASN A 54 0.82 3.18 15.56
CA ASN A 54 -0.58 3.46 15.80
C ASN A 54 -1.36 3.61 14.49
N ALA A 55 -2.68 3.82 14.57
CA ALA A 55 -3.52 3.95 13.39
C ALA A 55 -3.07 5.09 12.46
N VAL A 56 -2.65 6.23 13.01
CA VAL A 56 -2.17 7.40 12.24
C VAL A 56 -0.91 7.06 11.45
N ASP A 57 0.00 6.29 12.06
CA ASP A 57 1.25 5.85 11.42
C ASP A 57 0.99 4.84 10.27
N LEU A 58 -0.21 4.22 10.24
CA LEU A 58 -0.63 3.23 9.25
C LEU A 58 -1.60 3.79 8.20
N ILE A 59 -1.99 5.07 8.27
CA ILE A 59 -2.82 5.68 7.22
C ILE A 59 -1.97 5.75 5.93
N PRO A 60 -2.39 5.09 4.82
CA PRO A 60 -1.61 5.06 3.59
C PRO A 60 -1.28 6.46 3.11
N VAL A 61 -0.03 6.69 2.72
CA VAL A 61 0.57 7.96 2.27
C VAL A 61 0.56 9.06 3.34
N ALA A 62 -0.58 9.35 3.96
CA ALA A 62 -0.76 10.40 4.95
C ALA A 62 0.06 10.17 6.23
N GLY A 63 0.13 8.94 6.74
CA GLY A 63 0.95 8.62 7.91
C GLY A 63 2.42 8.96 7.69
N TYR A 64 2.95 8.68 6.50
CA TYR A 64 4.31 9.06 6.12
C TYR A 64 4.48 10.58 6.03
N MET A 65 3.54 11.28 5.38
CA MET A 65 3.59 12.74 5.23
C MET A 65 3.49 13.48 6.57
N ILE A 66 2.56 13.08 7.44
CA ILE A 66 2.35 13.66 8.78
C ILE A 66 3.62 13.51 9.63
N ARG A 67 4.36 12.41 9.47
CA ARG A 67 5.60 12.15 10.20
C ARG A 67 6.86 12.68 9.51
N GLY A 68 6.72 13.32 8.36
CA GLY A 68 7.85 13.82 7.56
C GLY A 68 8.83 12.72 7.15
N GLY A 69 8.33 11.51 6.91
CA GLY A 69 9.14 10.35 6.54
C GLY A 69 10.08 9.84 7.64
N ARG A 70 9.77 10.07 8.92
CA ARG A 70 10.60 9.63 10.05
C ARG A 70 9.77 8.94 11.13
N CYS A 71 10.38 8.03 11.89
CA CYS A 71 9.71 7.45 13.05
C CYS A 71 9.37 8.54 14.09
N ALA A 72 8.15 8.56 14.63
CA ALA A 72 7.75 9.58 15.61
C ALA A 72 8.48 9.48 16.96
N THR A 73 9.24 8.41 17.22
CA THR A 73 10.01 8.24 18.47
C THR A 73 11.51 8.35 18.24
N CYS A 74 12.11 7.45 17.44
CA CYS A 74 13.57 7.46 17.23
C CYS A 74 14.03 8.33 16.05
N ARG A 75 13.11 8.92 15.29
CA ARG A 75 13.37 9.77 14.11
C ARG A 75 14.21 9.13 13.01
N VAL A 76 14.40 7.80 13.04
CA VAL A 76 15.01 7.04 11.94
C VAL A 76 14.21 7.30 10.65
N PRO A 77 14.86 7.53 9.50
CA PRO A 77 14.17 7.72 8.24
C PRO A 77 13.40 6.46 7.86
N ILE A 78 12.15 6.65 7.43
CA ILE A 78 11.30 5.62 6.82
C ILE A 78 11.52 5.73 5.31
N GLY A 79 11.76 4.60 4.63
CA GLY A 79 11.98 4.62 3.17
C GLY A 79 10.73 5.08 2.41
N GLY A 80 10.90 5.93 1.40
CA GLY A 80 9.81 6.47 0.57
C GLY A 80 9.17 5.47 -0.40
N ALA A 81 9.71 4.26 -0.53
CA ALA A 81 9.14 3.23 -1.42
C ALA A 81 7.74 2.78 -0.98
N SER A 82 7.49 2.71 0.33
CA SER A 82 6.19 2.30 0.89
C SER A 82 5.07 3.26 0.50
N PRO A 83 5.13 4.58 0.82
CA PRO A 83 4.09 5.52 0.41
C PRO A 83 3.98 5.68 -1.10
N LEU A 84 5.05 5.43 -1.86
CA LEU A 84 4.99 5.43 -3.33
C LEU A 84 4.13 4.28 -3.86
N ILE A 85 4.32 3.05 -3.38
CA ILE A 85 3.52 1.89 -3.82
C ILE A 85 2.05 2.08 -3.44
N GLU A 86 1.77 2.63 -2.26
CA GLU A 86 0.41 3.00 -1.84
C GLU A 86 -0.21 3.99 -2.83
N ALA A 87 0.47 5.11 -3.09
CA ALA A 87 0.01 6.14 -4.01
C ALA A 87 -0.19 5.62 -5.44
N VAL A 88 0.70 4.75 -5.93
CA VAL A 88 0.56 4.12 -7.25
C VAL A 88 -0.68 3.23 -7.30
N CYS A 89 -0.94 2.41 -6.28
CA CYS A 89 -2.14 1.55 -6.27
C CYS A 89 -3.43 2.39 -6.26
N GLY A 90 -3.52 3.40 -5.39
CA GLY A 90 -4.65 4.32 -5.36
C GLY A 90 -4.82 5.10 -6.66
N GLY A 91 -3.71 5.59 -7.22
CA GLY A 91 -3.68 6.32 -8.50
C GLY A 91 -4.09 5.46 -9.69
N CYS A 92 -3.66 4.19 -9.76
CA CYS A 92 -4.10 3.25 -10.79
C CYS A 92 -5.61 3.00 -10.72
N MET A 93 -6.18 2.83 -9.52
CA MET A 93 -7.63 2.67 -9.36
C MET A 93 -8.36 3.95 -9.77
N ALA A 94 -7.92 5.12 -9.29
CA ALA A 94 -8.54 6.40 -9.62
C ALA A 94 -8.50 6.67 -11.13
N ALA A 95 -7.35 6.48 -11.76
CA ALA A 95 -7.22 6.61 -13.20
C ALA A 95 -8.13 5.63 -13.95
N ALA A 96 -8.11 4.35 -13.60
CA ALA A 96 -8.94 3.35 -14.28
C ALA A 96 -10.44 3.70 -14.20
N LEU A 97 -10.93 4.15 -13.03
CA LEU A 97 -12.31 4.59 -12.85
C LEU A 97 -12.66 5.82 -13.70
N VAL A 98 -11.77 6.83 -13.73
CA VAL A 98 -11.98 8.07 -14.51
C VAL A 98 -12.00 7.81 -16.02
N TRP A 99 -11.10 6.96 -16.53
CA TRP A 99 -10.91 6.78 -17.98
C TRP A 99 -11.75 5.66 -18.57
N LEU A 100 -12.10 4.63 -17.79
CA LEU A 100 -12.79 3.41 -18.29
C LEU A 100 -14.20 3.24 -17.72
N GLY A 101 -14.64 4.15 -16.84
CA GLY A 101 -15.91 4.07 -16.12
C GLY A 101 -15.89 3.07 -14.97
N PRO A 102 -17.00 2.94 -14.21
CA PRO A 102 -17.00 2.21 -12.93
C PRO A 102 -16.68 0.72 -13.07
N TRP A 103 -17.32 0.03 -14.02
CA TRP A 103 -17.23 -1.43 -14.12
C TRP A 103 -15.88 -1.89 -14.68
N MET A 104 -15.50 -1.32 -15.83
CA MET A 104 -14.23 -1.61 -16.49
C MET A 104 -13.05 -1.02 -15.73
N GLY A 105 -13.21 0.17 -15.15
CA GLY A 105 -12.20 0.80 -14.32
C GLY A 105 -11.88 -0.01 -13.06
N PHE A 106 -12.90 -0.52 -12.37
CA PHE A 106 -12.68 -1.42 -11.22
C PHE A 106 -11.94 -2.70 -11.63
N ALA A 107 -12.34 -3.36 -12.72
CA ALA A 107 -11.72 -4.58 -13.19
C ALA A 107 -10.25 -4.35 -13.60
N VAL A 108 -9.98 -3.36 -14.45
CA VAL A 108 -8.63 -3.03 -14.91
C VAL A 108 -7.77 -2.52 -13.76
N GLY A 109 -8.29 -1.63 -12.92
CA GLY A 109 -7.58 -1.14 -11.73
C GLY A 109 -7.18 -2.27 -10.78
N SER A 110 -8.09 -3.22 -10.53
CA SER A 110 -7.81 -4.40 -9.69
C SER A 110 -6.73 -5.30 -10.30
N LEU A 111 -6.78 -5.55 -11.62
CA LEU A 111 -5.77 -6.33 -12.33
C LEU A 111 -4.39 -5.65 -12.29
N LEU A 112 -4.33 -4.34 -12.48
CA LEU A 112 -3.10 -3.56 -12.37
C LEU A 112 -2.50 -3.66 -10.97
N ILE A 113 -3.32 -3.46 -9.92
CA ILE A 113 -2.87 -3.55 -8.53
C ILE A 113 -2.39 -4.96 -8.21
N ALA A 114 -3.10 -6.01 -8.66
CA ALA A 114 -2.67 -7.39 -8.48
C ALA A 114 -1.34 -7.69 -9.17
N GLY A 115 -1.15 -7.20 -10.40
CA GLY A 115 0.09 -7.33 -11.14
C GLY A 115 1.26 -6.61 -10.46
N ILE A 116 1.05 -5.38 -9.99
CA ILE A 116 2.02 -4.62 -9.21
C ILE A 116 2.38 -5.38 -7.94
N GLY A 117 1.40 -5.86 -7.19
CA GLY A 117 1.62 -6.61 -5.95
C GLY A 117 2.44 -7.88 -6.17
N ALA A 118 2.09 -8.68 -7.17
CA ALA A 118 2.82 -9.88 -7.53
C ALA A 118 4.27 -9.57 -7.93
N ALA A 119 4.48 -8.52 -8.74
CA ALA A 119 5.81 -8.09 -9.17
C ALA A 119 6.67 -7.63 -7.98
N VAL A 120 6.14 -6.76 -7.12
CA VAL A 120 6.86 -6.23 -5.95
C VAL A 120 7.24 -7.34 -4.98
N VAL A 121 6.31 -8.24 -4.66
CA VAL A 121 6.59 -9.39 -3.77
C VAL A 121 7.64 -10.30 -4.40
N ARG A 122 7.49 -10.65 -5.69
CA ARG A 122 8.43 -11.52 -6.40
C ARG A 122 9.84 -10.94 -6.42
N VAL A 123 9.98 -9.65 -6.72
CA VAL A 123 11.29 -8.97 -6.74
C VAL A 123 11.94 -9.04 -5.36
N ASN A 124 11.19 -8.77 -4.28
CA ASN A 124 11.73 -8.84 -2.92
C ASN A 124 12.09 -10.28 -2.50
N VAL A 125 11.31 -11.28 -2.92
CA VAL A 125 11.63 -12.70 -2.69
C VAL A 125 12.92 -13.09 -3.39
N VAL A 126 13.08 -12.75 -4.68
CA VAL A 126 14.28 -13.07 -5.45
C VAL A 126 15.51 -12.36 -4.85
N LYS A 127 15.37 -11.08 -4.51
CA LYS A 127 16.45 -10.31 -3.88
C LYS A 127 16.88 -10.93 -2.55
N SER A 128 15.92 -11.37 -1.72
CA SER A 128 16.22 -12.00 -0.44
C SER A 128 16.92 -13.35 -0.59
N ARG A 129 16.54 -14.16 -1.59
CA ARG A 129 17.20 -15.45 -1.87
C ARG A 129 18.65 -15.25 -2.30
N ARG A 130 18.90 -14.32 -3.22
CA ARG A 130 20.27 -14.00 -3.67
C ARG A 130 21.16 -13.51 -2.54
N ALA A 131 20.62 -12.74 -1.60
CA ALA A 131 21.37 -12.26 -0.43
C ALA A 131 21.71 -13.37 0.57
N ALA A 132 21.04 -14.53 0.51
CA ALA A 132 21.34 -15.69 1.35
C ALA A 132 22.33 -16.67 0.70
N GLU A 133 22.60 -16.52 -0.61
CA GLU A 133 23.54 -17.35 -1.38
C GLU A 133 24.97 -16.77 -1.41
N VAL A 134 25.15 -15.52 -0.96
CA VAL A 134 26.44 -14.81 -0.87
C VAL A 134 26.92 -14.82 0.58
#